data_AF-A0A7S2UR81-F1
#
_entry.id   AF-A0A7S2UR81-F1
#
_cell.length_a   1.000
_cell.length_b   1.000
_cell.length_c   1.000
_cell.angle_alpha   90.00
_cell.angle_beta   90.00
_cell.angle_gamma   90.00
#
_symmetry.space_group_name_H-M   'P 1'
#
loop_
_entity.id
_entity.type
_entity.pdbx_description
1 polymer ?
#
loop_
_entity_poly.entity_id
_entity_poly.type
_entity_poly.pdbx_seq_one_letter_code
_entity_poly.pdbx_strand_id
1 'polypeptide(L)'
;KVGSMVDCKNKISEHREELSSTLCVVMKKQTEHLNAINQLSAAIKCRPSDIGLAGIKDMQAITYQYCTLRHVAPNRVLNASNQLRRNNMDIKVVRGVDWVLNRGELEGNRFEILVQDLHQLELRDKQMKESEPNLSIEIRRRPCHKSFLEECVSRVQRGGFVNFYGEQRVGNAGDSADIGVRSFDIGRAMLQKKWTEAVNLIMIGRSLTGKGGEFVEGPERRLVRSTWKESGGDPIKALKVFPRDANSMPRERAVLQGLKRYKDPLAALQCLQFSVRTFW
;
A
#
# COMPACT_ATOMS: atom_id res chain seq x y z
N LYS A 1 29.28 -60.49 -7.98
CA LYS A 1 29.98 -60.67 -6.68
C LYS A 1 29.47 -59.62 -5.72
N VAL A 2 28.90 -60.10 -4.61
CA VAL A 2 28.47 -59.33 -3.44
C VAL A 2 29.69 -58.72 -2.74
N GLY A 3 29.52 -57.55 -2.13
CA GLY A 3 30.39 -57.03 -1.08
C GLY A 3 30.40 -55.51 -1.07
N SER A 4 30.30 -54.80 0.05
CA SER A 4 29.98 -55.11 1.44
C SER A 4 29.90 -53.75 2.13
N MET A 5 28.91 -53.54 2.99
CA MET A 5 28.93 -52.46 3.99
C MET A 5 30.21 -52.57 4.81
N VAL A 6 30.97 -51.48 4.93
CA VAL A 6 31.79 -51.22 6.11
C VAL A 6 31.66 -49.74 6.48
N ASP A 7 31.06 -49.59 7.65
CA ASP A 7 31.01 -48.48 8.60
C ASP A 7 32.12 -47.41 8.47
N CYS A 8 31.70 -46.17 8.22
CA CYS A 8 32.49 -44.97 8.50
C CYS A 8 31.75 -44.12 9.55
N LYS A 9 31.60 -44.68 10.76
CA LYS A 9 31.49 -43.87 11.97
C LYS A 9 32.85 -43.23 12.25
N ASN A 10 33.07 -42.01 11.76
CA ASN A 10 34.09 -41.13 12.31
C ASN A 10 33.70 -39.65 12.13
N LYS A 11 33.47 -39.03 13.28
CA LYS A 11 33.68 -37.61 13.62
C LYS A 11 33.08 -36.57 12.66
N ILE A 12 31.80 -36.28 12.87
CA ILE A 12 31.25 -34.94 12.60
C ILE A 12 31.71 -34.03 13.76
N SER A 13 32.93 -33.53 13.65
CA SER A 13 33.34 -32.31 14.33
C SER A 13 33.35 -31.20 13.28
N GLU A 14 32.18 -30.64 13.01
CA GLU A 14 32.06 -29.42 12.21
C GLU A 14 31.14 -28.49 12.98
N HIS A 15 31.73 -27.40 13.48
CA HIS A 15 31.01 -26.19 13.82
C HIS A 15 30.15 -25.80 12.61
N ARG A 16 28.88 -26.23 12.59
CA ARG A 16 27.88 -25.53 11.78
C ARG A 16 27.75 -24.16 12.42
N GLU A 17 28.38 -23.16 11.81
CA GLU A 17 27.96 -21.78 12.02
C GLU A 17 26.43 -21.77 11.88
N GLU A 18 25.73 -21.55 12.99
CA GLU A 18 24.29 -21.40 12.93
C GLU A 18 24.03 -20.16 12.07
N LEU A 19 23.66 -20.42 10.81
CA LEU A 19 23.28 -19.38 9.86
C LEU A 19 22.31 -18.43 10.58
N SER A 20 22.66 -17.15 10.58
CA SER A 20 22.06 -16.17 11.50
C SER A 20 20.56 -15.96 11.28
N SER A 21 20.04 -16.35 10.12
CA SER A 21 18.67 -16.11 9.70
C SER A 21 18.07 -17.32 8.98
N THR A 22 16.74 -17.42 8.98
CA THR A 22 16.00 -18.39 8.16
C THR A 22 15.29 -17.67 7.03
N LEU A 23 15.54 -18.08 5.79
CA LEU A 23 14.81 -17.66 4.61
C LEU A 23 13.51 -18.46 4.50
N CYS A 24 12.40 -17.76 4.33
CA CYS A 24 11.07 -18.32 4.18
C CYS A 24 10.35 -17.72 2.97
N VAL A 25 9.31 -18.41 2.52
CA VAL A 25 8.25 -17.83 1.67
C VAL A 25 7.03 -17.65 2.53
N VAL A 26 6.52 -16.41 2.57
CA VAL A 26 5.23 -16.07 3.18
C VAL A 26 4.19 -15.92 2.09
N MET A 27 3.04 -16.56 2.30
CA MET A 27 1.82 -16.32 1.56
C MET A 27 0.86 -15.51 2.44
N LYS A 28 0.20 -14.51 1.86
CA LYS A 28 -0.92 -13.82 2.48
C LYS A 28 -2.08 -13.70 1.51
N LYS A 29 -3.30 -13.79 2.03
CA LYS A 29 -4.55 -13.55 1.29
C LYS A 29 -5.29 -12.38 1.93
N GLN A 30 -5.61 -11.35 1.15
CA GLN A 30 -6.46 -10.23 1.62
C GLN A 30 -5.98 -9.57 2.92
N THR A 31 -4.65 -9.52 3.12
CA THR A 31 -4.05 -9.04 4.37
C THR A 31 -3.18 -7.81 4.11
N GLU A 32 -3.44 -6.74 4.86
CA GLU A 32 -2.65 -5.50 4.86
C GLU A 32 -1.25 -5.77 5.44
N HIS A 33 -0.25 -5.03 4.98
CA HIS A 33 1.15 -5.29 5.26
C HIS A 33 1.53 -5.21 6.74
N LEU A 34 1.12 -4.16 7.46
CA LEU A 34 1.42 -4.02 8.88
C LEU A 34 0.70 -5.09 9.70
N ASN A 35 -0.53 -5.42 9.34
CA ASN A 35 -1.25 -6.53 9.95
C ASN A 35 -0.50 -7.87 9.75
N ALA A 36 -0.02 -8.14 8.52
CA ALA A 36 0.75 -9.34 8.22
C ALA A 36 2.05 -9.43 9.03
N ILE A 37 2.78 -8.31 9.17
CA ILE A 37 3.99 -8.25 10.01
C ILE A 37 3.66 -8.55 11.48
N ASN A 38 2.60 -7.96 12.01
CA ASN A 38 2.19 -8.19 13.41
C ASN A 38 1.76 -9.64 13.64
N GLN A 39 1.03 -10.25 12.71
CA GLN A 39 0.63 -11.65 12.78
C GLN A 39 1.84 -12.60 12.72
N LEU A 40 2.79 -12.34 11.82
CA LEU A 40 4.05 -13.08 11.76
C LEU A 40 4.85 -12.94 13.05
N SER A 41 5.03 -11.71 13.52
CA SER A 41 5.76 -11.41 14.75
C SER A 41 5.17 -12.15 15.95
N ALA A 42 3.85 -12.15 16.10
CA ALA A 42 3.16 -12.87 17.16
C ALA A 42 3.29 -14.39 17.05
N ALA A 43 3.08 -14.95 15.85
CA ALA A 43 3.13 -16.41 15.65
C ALA A 43 4.55 -16.97 15.77
N ILE A 44 5.54 -16.24 15.25
CA ILE A 44 6.96 -16.61 15.29
C ILE A 44 7.60 -16.22 16.63
N LYS A 45 6.96 -15.37 17.44
CA LYS A 45 7.50 -14.81 18.68
C LYS A 45 8.84 -14.10 18.43
N CYS A 46 8.84 -13.14 17.51
CA CYS A 46 10.00 -12.28 17.19
C CYS A 46 9.57 -10.81 17.14
N ARG A 47 10.53 -9.88 17.10
CA ARG A 47 10.22 -8.46 16.90
C ARG A 47 9.91 -8.19 15.43
N PRO A 48 9.07 -7.20 15.10
CA PRO A 48 8.86 -6.80 13.71
C PRO A 48 10.17 -6.46 12.96
N SER A 49 11.15 -5.90 13.66
CA SER A 49 12.49 -5.59 13.13
C SER A 49 13.31 -6.82 12.73
N ASP A 50 12.94 -8.01 13.23
CA ASP A 50 13.63 -9.26 12.92
C ASP A 50 13.14 -9.88 11.60
N ILE A 51 12.09 -9.30 11.00
CA ILE A 51 11.46 -9.76 9.76
C ILE A 51 11.96 -8.88 8.61
N GLY A 52 12.86 -9.43 7.80
CA GLY A 52 13.34 -8.80 6.56
C GLY A 52 12.38 -9.06 5.40
N LEU A 53 12.03 -8.00 4.65
CA LEU A 53 11.14 -8.05 3.49
C LEU A 53 11.66 -7.11 2.39
N ALA A 54 11.65 -7.58 1.14
CA ALA A 54 12.09 -6.77 0.00
C ALA A 54 11.08 -5.68 -0.41
N GLY A 55 9.80 -5.86 -0.11
CA GLY A 55 8.77 -4.89 -0.48
C GLY A 55 7.38 -5.23 0.04
N ILE A 56 6.47 -4.27 -0.13
CA ILE A 56 5.04 -4.41 0.18
C ILE A 56 4.35 -5.05 -1.03
N LYS A 57 3.38 -5.93 -0.78
CA LYS A 57 2.53 -6.56 -1.81
C LYS A 57 1.07 -6.21 -1.56
N ASP A 58 0.27 -6.20 -2.61
CA ASP A 58 -1.13 -5.78 -2.58
C ASP A 58 -1.95 -6.49 -1.50
N MET A 59 -2.84 -5.72 -0.85
CA MET A 59 -3.77 -6.27 0.12
C MET A 59 -4.80 -7.16 -0.58
N GLN A 60 -5.48 -6.66 -1.62
CA GLN A 60 -6.56 -7.37 -2.33
C GLN A 60 -6.04 -8.43 -3.32
N ALA A 61 -5.20 -9.35 -2.85
CA ALA A 61 -4.65 -10.43 -3.66
C ALA A 61 -4.28 -11.64 -2.78
N ILE A 62 -3.95 -12.75 -3.43
CA ILE A 62 -3.08 -13.79 -2.87
C ILE A 62 -1.68 -13.43 -3.32
N THR A 63 -0.76 -13.25 -2.36
CA THR A 63 0.61 -12.82 -2.66
C THR A 63 1.59 -13.76 -1.99
N TYR A 64 2.68 -14.06 -2.70
CA TYR A 64 3.83 -14.80 -2.19
C TYR A 64 5.03 -13.87 -2.18
N GLN A 65 5.79 -13.88 -1.10
CA GLN A 65 7.04 -13.13 -1.03
C GLN A 65 8.05 -13.83 -0.14
N TYR A 66 9.33 -13.64 -0.46
CA TYR A 66 10.39 -14.04 0.45
C TYR A 66 10.40 -13.15 1.69
N CYS A 67 10.75 -13.74 2.82
CA CYS A 67 11.13 -13.04 4.03
C CYS A 67 12.31 -13.74 4.71
N THR A 68 13.11 -12.98 5.45
CA THR A 68 14.13 -13.55 6.33
C THR A 68 13.74 -13.31 7.78
N LEU A 69 13.93 -14.32 8.62
CA LEU A 69 13.66 -14.26 10.05
C LEU A 69 14.98 -14.37 10.82
N ARG A 70 15.42 -13.28 11.45
CA ARG A 70 16.69 -13.21 12.16
C ARG A 70 16.66 -14.03 13.46
N HIS A 71 17.67 -14.86 13.68
CA HIS A 71 17.84 -15.73 14.86
C HIS A 71 16.60 -16.60 15.15
N VAL A 72 15.93 -17.06 14.09
CA VAL A 72 14.76 -17.94 14.17
C VAL A 72 15.11 -19.28 13.58
N ALA A 73 15.06 -20.34 14.40
CA ALA A 73 15.27 -21.71 13.92
C ALA A 73 14.10 -22.19 13.04
N PRO A 74 14.35 -23.00 11.99
CA PRO A 74 13.32 -23.55 11.10
C PRO A 74 12.13 -24.21 11.82
N ASN A 75 12.37 -24.99 12.87
CA ASN A 75 11.31 -25.66 13.63
C ASN A 75 10.32 -24.67 14.27
N ARG A 76 10.79 -23.49 14.68
CA ARG A 76 9.93 -22.43 15.24
C ARG A 76 8.99 -21.86 14.17
N VAL A 77 9.45 -21.75 12.93
CA VAL A 77 8.65 -21.35 11.78
C VAL A 77 7.57 -22.38 11.48
N LEU A 78 7.92 -23.66 11.46
CA LEU A 78 6.98 -24.75 11.20
C LEU A 78 5.85 -24.78 12.24
N ASN A 79 6.17 -24.61 13.52
CA ASN A 79 5.20 -24.55 14.61
C ASN A 79 4.22 -23.36 14.48
N ALA A 80 4.62 -22.28 13.82
CA ALA A 80 3.79 -21.10 13.61
C ALA A 80 2.80 -21.25 12.43
N SER A 81 3.04 -22.17 11.48
CA SER A 81 2.23 -22.28 10.24
C SER A 81 0.74 -22.47 10.53
N ASN A 82 0.37 -23.31 11.51
CA ASN A 82 -1.04 -23.53 11.87
C ASN A 82 -1.74 -22.26 12.40
N GLN A 83 -1.03 -21.45 13.21
CA GLN A 83 -1.57 -20.18 13.70
C GLN A 83 -1.74 -19.17 12.55
N LEU A 84 -0.79 -19.12 11.62
CA LEU A 84 -0.85 -18.22 10.47
C LEU A 84 -1.98 -18.59 9.51
N ARG A 85 -2.20 -19.89 9.26
CA ARG A 85 -3.29 -20.38 8.39
C ARG A 85 -4.66 -19.94 8.85
N ARG A 86 -4.89 -19.86 10.17
CA ARG A 86 -6.14 -19.34 10.75
C ARG A 86 -6.36 -17.84 10.47
N ASN A 87 -5.31 -17.12 10.09
CA ASN A 87 -5.33 -15.68 9.84
C ASN A 87 -5.03 -15.34 8.36
N ASN A 88 -5.44 -16.20 7.41
CA ASN A 88 -5.24 -15.99 5.97
C ASN A 88 -3.76 -15.86 5.53
N MET A 89 -2.84 -16.43 6.31
CA MET A 89 -1.42 -16.43 6.01
C MET A 89 -0.85 -17.85 6.00
N ASP A 90 0.26 -18.06 5.33
CA ASP A 90 1.05 -19.27 5.44
C ASP A 90 2.54 -18.92 5.36
N ILE A 91 3.38 -19.78 5.92
CA ILE A 91 4.83 -19.62 5.86
C ILE A 91 5.48 -20.98 5.64
N LYS A 92 6.49 -21.01 4.76
CA LYS A 92 7.30 -22.20 4.51
C LYS A 92 8.77 -21.83 4.61
N VAL A 93 9.55 -22.69 5.27
CA VAL A 93 11.01 -22.57 5.31
C VAL A 93 11.57 -22.95 3.95
N VAL A 94 12.52 -22.14 3.46
CA VAL A 94 13.31 -22.45 2.27
C VAL A 94 14.66 -23.03 2.69
N ARG A 95 15.45 -22.26 3.47
CA ARG A 95 16.78 -22.64 3.97
C ARG A 95 17.26 -21.67 5.05
N GLY A 96 18.33 -22.02 5.77
CA GLY A 96 19.10 -21.06 6.54
C GLY A 96 19.93 -20.15 5.63
N VAL A 97 20.18 -18.91 6.06
CA VAL A 97 21.01 -17.91 5.38
C VAL A 97 21.77 -17.03 6.39
N ASP A 98 22.90 -16.47 5.98
CA ASP A 98 23.77 -15.56 6.75
C ASP A 98 23.45 -14.07 6.52
N TRP A 99 22.47 -13.77 5.67
CA TRP A 99 22.01 -12.41 5.37
C TRP A 99 20.56 -12.17 5.81
N VAL A 100 20.12 -10.92 5.71
CA VAL A 100 18.72 -10.50 5.90
C VAL A 100 18.24 -9.76 4.66
N LEU A 101 16.98 -9.99 4.30
CA LEU A 101 16.36 -9.36 3.16
C LEU A 101 15.99 -7.91 3.48
N ASN A 102 16.52 -6.97 2.71
CA ASN A 102 16.27 -5.54 2.86
C ASN A 102 15.28 -5.01 1.83
N ARG A 103 14.64 -3.87 2.15
CA ARG A 103 13.72 -3.19 1.23
C ARG A 103 14.45 -2.84 -0.07
N GLY A 104 13.87 -3.21 -1.20
CA GLY A 104 14.44 -3.00 -2.54
C GLY A 104 15.20 -4.20 -3.10
N GLU A 105 15.47 -5.24 -2.31
CA GLU A 105 16.15 -6.47 -2.77
C GLU A 105 15.19 -7.41 -3.53
N LEU A 106 14.61 -6.92 -4.62
CA LEU A 106 13.82 -7.68 -5.57
C LEU A 106 13.98 -7.11 -6.97
N GLU A 107 13.98 -7.97 -7.99
CA GLU A 107 14.01 -7.53 -9.40
C GLU A 107 12.62 -7.12 -9.89
N GLY A 108 11.56 -7.74 -9.35
CA GLY A 108 10.20 -7.49 -9.80
C GLY A 108 9.17 -8.42 -9.19
N ASN A 109 8.01 -8.51 -9.84
CA ASN A 109 6.89 -9.35 -9.44
C ASN A 109 6.36 -10.12 -10.65
N ARG A 110 6.06 -11.41 -10.46
CA ARG A 110 5.26 -12.19 -11.41
C ARG A 110 3.80 -12.06 -11.02
N PHE A 111 2.98 -11.57 -11.95
CA PHE A 111 1.55 -11.45 -11.75
C PHE A 111 0.81 -12.56 -12.50
N GLU A 112 -0.23 -13.07 -11.87
CA GLU A 112 -1.24 -13.91 -12.50
C GLU A 112 -2.59 -13.24 -12.23
N ILE A 113 -3.21 -12.74 -13.29
CA ILE A 113 -4.39 -11.89 -13.21
C ILE A 113 -5.50 -12.57 -14.01
N LEU A 114 -6.62 -12.85 -13.35
CA LEU A 114 -7.83 -13.28 -14.01
C LEU A 114 -8.71 -12.05 -14.28
N VAL A 115 -8.88 -11.71 -15.56
CA VAL A 115 -9.80 -10.65 -15.96
C VAL A 115 -11.13 -11.28 -16.33
N GLN A 116 -12.20 -10.80 -15.71
CA GLN A 116 -13.58 -11.28 -15.91
C GLN A 116 -14.42 -10.17 -16.53
N ASP A 117 -15.60 -10.54 -17.05
CA ASP A 117 -16.59 -9.61 -17.59
C ASP A 117 -16.04 -8.68 -18.70
N LEU A 118 -15.28 -9.29 -19.63
CA LEU A 118 -14.60 -8.57 -20.70
C LEU A 118 -15.59 -8.07 -21.76
N HIS A 119 -15.50 -6.77 -22.04
CA HIS A 119 -16.25 -6.09 -23.08
C HIS A 119 -15.30 -5.32 -23.99
N GLN A 120 -15.54 -5.37 -25.30
CA GLN A 120 -14.91 -4.44 -26.23
C GLN A 120 -15.62 -3.09 -26.13
N LEU A 121 -14.85 -2.01 -25.98
CA LEU A 121 -15.38 -0.65 -25.97
C LEU A 121 -15.37 -0.09 -27.40
N GLU A 122 -16.54 0.34 -27.86
CA GLU A 122 -16.70 1.12 -29.08
C GLU A 122 -16.91 2.58 -28.66
N LEU A 123 -15.98 3.44 -29.07
CA LEU A 123 -16.05 4.89 -28.87
C LEU A 123 -16.70 5.52 -30.09
N ARG A 124 -17.76 6.30 -29.89
CA ARG A 124 -18.41 7.08 -30.95
C ARG A 124 -18.45 8.54 -30.55
N ASP A 125 -18.19 9.43 -31.50
CA ASP A 125 -18.43 10.85 -31.28
C ASP A 125 -19.94 11.08 -31.18
N LYS A 126 -20.41 11.67 -30.07
CA LYS A 126 -21.77 12.22 -30.08
C LYS A 126 -21.75 13.42 -31.01
N GLN A 127 -22.76 13.51 -31.88
CA GLN A 127 -22.96 14.69 -32.71
C GLN A 127 -22.96 15.94 -31.81
N MET A 128 -22.12 16.92 -32.18
CA MET A 128 -22.02 18.18 -31.46
C MET A 128 -23.38 18.85 -31.42
N LYS A 129 -23.94 19.03 -30.22
CA LYS A 129 -25.02 19.98 -30.00
C LYS A 129 -24.37 21.31 -29.64
N GLU A 130 -24.78 22.39 -30.29
CA GLU A 130 -24.21 23.75 -30.12
C GLU A 130 -24.19 24.24 -28.64
N SER A 131 -24.98 23.60 -27.76
CA SER A 131 -25.10 23.92 -26.34
C SER A 131 -24.05 23.30 -25.42
N GLU A 132 -23.22 22.35 -25.87
CA GLU A 132 -22.21 21.68 -25.03
C GLU A 132 -20.84 21.60 -25.74
N PRO A 133 -19.88 22.49 -25.43
CA PRO A 133 -18.60 22.61 -26.15
C PRO A 133 -17.59 21.49 -25.81
N ASN A 134 -17.97 20.52 -24.97
CA ASN A 134 -17.09 19.42 -24.60
C ASN A 134 -17.33 18.22 -25.52
N LEU A 135 -16.24 17.63 -26.03
CA LEU A 135 -16.27 16.38 -26.78
C LEU A 135 -16.92 15.29 -25.91
N SER A 136 -18.18 14.98 -26.19
CA SER A 136 -18.90 13.93 -25.45
C SER A 136 -18.76 12.62 -26.22
N ILE A 137 -17.88 11.75 -25.74
CA ILE A 137 -17.67 10.42 -26.31
C ILE A 137 -18.79 9.51 -25.80
N GLU A 138 -19.53 8.88 -26.71
CA GLU A 138 -20.41 7.77 -26.37
C GLU A 138 -19.59 6.48 -26.29
N ILE A 139 -19.68 5.79 -25.14
CA ILE A 139 -19.01 4.52 -24.91
C ILE A 139 -20.05 3.40 -24.97
N ARG A 140 -19.96 2.55 -25.99
CA ARG A 140 -20.80 1.35 -26.11
C ARG A 140 -19.99 0.09 -25.79
N ARG A 141 -20.54 -0.78 -24.94
CA ARG A 141 -19.97 -2.10 -24.64
C ARG A 141 -20.45 -3.12 -25.66
N ARG A 142 -19.53 -3.91 -26.20
CA ARG A 142 -19.80 -5.05 -27.08
C ARG A 142 -19.19 -6.33 -26.52
N PRO A 143 -19.70 -7.52 -26.90
CA PRO A 143 -19.04 -8.78 -26.60
C PRO A 143 -17.59 -8.76 -27.05
N CYS A 144 -16.70 -9.27 -26.21
CA CYS A 144 -15.28 -9.32 -26.53
C CYS A 144 -14.95 -10.60 -27.30
N HIS A 145 -14.47 -10.48 -28.54
CA HIS A 145 -14.05 -11.63 -29.33
C HIS A 145 -12.62 -12.06 -28.99
N LYS A 146 -12.36 -13.37 -29.05
CA LYS A 146 -11.05 -13.96 -28.74
C LYS A 146 -9.91 -13.36 -29.56
N SER A 147 -10.13 -13.15 -30.86
CA SER A 147 -9.12 -12.57 -31.77
C SER A 147 -8.71 -11.16 -31.37
N PHE A 148 -9.67 -10.33 -30.93
CA PHE A 148 -9.38 -8.99 -30.43
C PHE A 148 -8.54 -9.03 -29.15
N LEU A 149 -8.85 -9.95 -28.23
CA LEU A 149 -8.04 -10.16 -27.01
C LEU A 149 -6.62 -10.62 -27.33
N GLU A 150 -6.47 -11.60 -28.23
CA GLU A 150 -5.17 -12.09 -28.68
C GLU A 150 -4.34 -10.96 -29.30
N GLU A 151 -4.97 -10.07 -30.09
CA GLU A 151 -4.31 -8.89 -30.65
C GLU A 151 -3.88 -7.91 -29.55
N CYS A 152 -4.74 -7.58 -28.59
CA CYS A 152 -4.42 -6.72 -27.47
C CYS A 152 -3.23 -7.27 -26.65
N VAL A 153 -3.25 -8.56 -26.33
CA VAL A 153 -2.15 -9.23 -25.60
C VAL A 153 -0.86 -9.18 -26.41
N SER A 154 -0.91 -9.47 -27.72
CA SER A 154 0.25 -9.40 -28.61
C SER A 154 0.87 -7.99 -28.66
N ARG A 155 0.05 -6.94 -28.66
CA ARG A 155 0.53 -5.56 -28.60
C ARG A 155 1.30 -5.27 -27.32
N VAL A 156 0.78 -5.70 -26.17
CA VAL A 156 1.46 -5.53 -24.86
C VAL A 156 2.74 -6.36 -24.80
N GLN A 157 2.74 -7.59 -25.32
CA GLN A 157 3.94 -8.44 -25.36
C GLN A 157 5.06 -7.85 -26.21
N ARG A 158 4.73 -7.24 -27.36
CA ARG A 158 5.72 -6.65 -28.27
C ARG A 158 6.18 -5.26 -27.83
N GLY A 159 5.25 -4.42 -27.38
CA GLY A 159 5.50 -3.00 -27.10
C GLY A 159 5.60 -2.64 -25.62
N GLY A 160 5.29 -3.56 -24.72
CA GLY A 160 5.12 -3.25 -23.31
C GLY A 160 3.89 -2.39 -23.05
N PHE A 161 3.97 -1.57 -22.00
CA PHE A 161 2.95 -0.61 -21.59
C PHE A 161 3.63 0.63 -21.02
N VAL A 162 2.88 1.73 -20.91
CA VAL A 162 3.43 2.97 -20.37
C VAL A 162 3.57 2.87 -18.86
N ASN A 163 4.78 3.09 -18.36
CA ASN A 163 5.12 2.94 -16.94
C ASN A 163 4.69 4.17 -16.10
N PHE A 164 3.38 4.29 -15.86
CA PHE A 164 2.80 5.37 -15.05
C PHE A 164 2.65 4.99 -13.57
N TYR A 165 2.69 6.01 -12.70
CA TYR A 165 2.22 5.88 -11.33
C TYR A 165 0.69 5.82 -11.31
N GLY A 166 0.12 4.71 -10.86
CA GLY A 166 -1.33 4.51 -10.77
C GLY A 166 -2.00 5.27 -9.61
N GLU A 167 -3.33 5.14 -9.52
CA GLU A 167 -4.19 5.87 -8.57
C GLU A 167 -3.82 5.66 -7.10
N GLN A 168 -3.26 4.50 -6.75
CA GLN A 168 -2.73 4.24 -5.40
C GLN A 168 -1.66 5.28 -4.99
N ARG A 169 -0.92 5.84 -5.96
CA ARG A 169 0.15 6.81 -5.72
C ARG A 169 -0.34 8.25 -5.89
N VAL A 170 -1.11 8.52 -6.96
CA VAL A 170 -1.51 9.88 -7.33
C VAL A 170 -2.92 10.28 -6.85
N GLY A 171 -3.71 9.32 -6.37
CA GLY A 171 -5.14 9.50 -6.08
C GLY A 171 -6.03 9.15 -7.27
N ASN A 172 -7.34 9.07 -7.03
CA ASN A 172 -8.32 8.68 -8.05
C ASN A 172 -8.35 9.69 -9.20
N ALA A 173 -8.67 9.22 -10.41
CA ALA A 173 -8.86 10.06 -11.58
C ALA A 173 -10.22 10.79 -11.57
N GLY A 174 -10.22 12.06 -12.01
CA GLY A 174 -11.41 12.91 -12.16
C GLY A 174 -11.23 14.32 -11.60
N ASP A 175 -12.33 15.07 -11.52
CA ASP A 175 -12.34 16.46 -11.07
C ASP A 175 -12.02 16.57 -9.56
N SER A 176 -11.32 17.62 -9.18
CA SER A 176 -11.00 17.90 -7.77
C SER A 176 -12.26 18.18 -6.95
N ALA A 177 -13.34 18.65 -7.58
CA ALA A 177 -14.65 18.82 -6.94
C ALA A 177 -15.24 17.49 -6.45
N ASP A 178 -15.00 16.39 -7.18
CA ASP A 178 -15.58 15.07 -6.90
C ASP A 178 -14.67 14.17 -6.03
N ILE A 179 -13.36 14.41 -6.07
CA ILE A 179 -12.33 13.54 -5.44
C ILE A 179 -11.69 14.21 -4.23
N GLY A 180 -11.78 15.54 -4.15
CA GLY A 180 -11.10 16.35 -3.17
C GLY A 180 -9.58 16.40 -3.38
N VAL A 181 -8.85 16.58 -2.28
CA VAL A 181 -7.41 16.84 -2.31
C VAL A 181 -6.61 15.58 -2.61
N ARG A 182 -5.72 15.65 -3.60
CA ARG A 182 -4.76 14.59 -3.91
C ARG A 182 -3.42 14.83 -3.22
N SER A 183 -2.65 13.77 -3.09
CA SER A 183 -1.33 13.80 -2.44
C SER A 183 -0.41 14.85 -3.07
N PHE A 184 -0.40 14.92 -4.41
CA PHE A 184 0.44 15.86 -5.14
C PHE A 184 -0.03 17.32 -5.05
N ASP A 185 -1.31 17.58 -4.71
CA ASP A 185 -1.77 18.95 -4.46
C ASP A 185 -1.08 19.53 -3.22
N ILE A 186 -0.95 18.70 -2.18
CA ILE A 186 -0.23 19.03 -0.94
C ILE A 186 1.27 19.21 -1.25
N GLY A 187 1.87 18.25 -1.97
CA GLY A 187 3.28 18.31 -2.37
C GLY A 187 3.61 19.56 -3.19
N ARG A 188 2.77 19.91 -4.17
CA ARG A 188 2.90 21.13 -4.97
C ARG A 188 2.89 22.38 -4.09
N ALA A 189 1.95 22.50 -3.16
CA ALA A 189 1.89 23.65 -2.24
C ALA A 189 3.14 23.74 -1.35
N MET A 190 3.64 22.59 -0.86
CA MET A 190 4.88 22.54 -0.07
C MET A 190 6.10 22.98 -0.88
N LEU A 191 6.27 22.50 -2.11
CA LEU A 191 7.39 22.88 -2.98
C LEU A 191 7.36 24.36 -3.34
N GLN A 192 6.17 24.94 -3.51
CA GLN A 192 5.96 26.36 -3.75
C GLN A 192 6.08 27.22 -2.48
N LYS A 193 6.42 26.63 -1.33
CA LYS A 193 6.49 27.29 -0.02
C LYS A 193 5.17 27.93 0.43
N LYS A 194 4.04 27.46 -0.11
CA LYS A 194 2.70 27.91 0.26
C LYS A 194 2.21 27.12 1.48
N TRP A 195 2.84 27.35 2.62
CA TRP A 195 2.67 26.53 3.82
C TRP A 195 1.23 26.53 4.37
N THR A 196 0.58 27.69 4.39
CA THR A 196 -0.84 27.82 4.79
C THR A 196 -1.76 27.03 3.84
N GLU A 197 -1.48 27.06 2.54
CA GLU A 197 -2.23 26.28 1.55
C GLU A 197 -2.05 24.78 1.79
N ALA A 198 -0.83 24.31 2.02
CA ALA A 198 -0.56 22.90 2.32
C ALA A 198 -1.30 22.41 3.57
N VAL A 199 -1.29 23.21 4.65
CA VAL A 199 -2.08 22.93 5.86
C VAL A 199 -3.58 22.83 5.53
N ASN A 200 -4.11 23.80 4.77
CA ASN A 200 -5.51 23.81 4.39
C ASN A 200 -5.88 22.58 3.55
N LEU A 201 -5.04 22.19 2.59
CA LEU A 201 -5.25 21.00 1.76
C LEU A 201 -5.28 19.71 2.60
N ILE A 202 -4.41 19.59 3.61
CA ILE A 202 -4.44 18.46 4.57
C ILE A 202 -5.78 18.45 5.34
N MET A 203 -6.26 19.63 5.77
CA MET A 203 -7.52 19.77 6.51
C MET A 203 -8.78 19.63 5.64
N ILE A 204 -8.72 19.92 4.34
CA ILE A 204 -9.80 19.62 3.40
C ILE A 204 -9.87 18.12 3.14
N GLY A 205 -8.72 17.46 2.93
CA GLY A 205 -8.66 16.02 2.71
C GLY A 205 -9.35 15.56 1.42
N ARG A 206 -9.55 14.25 1.30
CA ARG A 206 -10.27 13.65 0.18
C ARG A 206 -11.78 13.74 0.42
N SER A 207 -12.50 14.11 -0.62
CA SER A 207 -13.96 14.07 -0.65
C SER A 207 -14.32 13.03 -1.68
N LEU A 208 -14.84 11.87 -1.29
CA LEU A 208 -15.41 10.95 -2.28
C LEU A 208 -16.92 11.19 -2.28
N THR A 209 -17.37 12.07 -3.17
CA THR A 209 -18.79 12.32 -3.41
C THR A 209 -19.37 11.17 -4.23
N GLY A 210 -19.61 10.02 -3.60
CA GLY A 210 -20.69 9.07 -3.95
C GLY A 210 -20.69 8.35 -5.32
N LYS A 211 -19.87 8.73 -6.31
CA LYS A 211 -19.84 8.06 -7.63
C LYS A 211 -18.67 7.09 -7.70
N GLY A 212 -18.83 5.94 -7.04
CA GLY A 212 -17.84 4.85 -7.11
C GLY A 212 -17.77 3.94 -5.89
N GLY A 213 -18.45 4.29 -4.78
CA GLY A 213 -18.68 3.37 -3.66
C GLY A 213 -17.49 3.12 -2.72
N GLU A 214 -16.33 3.77 -2.87
CA GLU A 214 -15.12 3.29 -2.15
C GLU A 214 -14.78 3.96 -0.82
N PHE A 215 -15.35 5.12 -0.46
CA PHE A 215 -15.18 5.69 0.90
C PHE A 215 -16.17 6.82 1.17
N VAL A 216 -16.99 6.68 2.22
CA VAL A 216 -17.81 7.78 2.74
C VAL A 216 -17.16 8.28 4.02
N GLU A 217 -16.83 9.57 4.07
CA GLU A 217 -16.19 10.14 5.25
C GLU A 217 -17.14 10.09 6.48
N GLY A 218 -16.66 9.45 7.55
CA GLY A 218 -17.41 9.31 8.80
C GLY A 218 -17.81 10.65 9.42
N PRO A 219 -18.91 10.70 10.19
CA PRO A 219 -19.47 11.95 10.74
C PRO A 219 -18.48 12.74 11.59
N GLU A 220 -17.62 12.06 12.37
CA GLU A 220 -16.64 12.74 13.22
C GLU A 220 -15.57 13.48 12.43
N ARG A 221 -15.09 12.89 11.32
CA ARG A 221 -14.10 13.54 10.45
C ARG A 221 -14.71 14.74 9.73
N ARG A 222 -15.95 14.59 9.24
CA ARG A 222 -16.71 15.70 8.65
C ARG A 222 -16.88 16.86 9.63
N LEU A 223 -17.17 16.58 10.90
CA LEU A 223 -17.28 17.61 11.95
C LEU A 223 -15.96 18.35 12.18
N VAL A 224 -14.83 17.65 12.20
CA VAL A 224 -13.50 18.28 12.32
C VAL A 224 -13.24 19.22 11.14
N ARG A 225 -13.48 18.75 9.91
CA ARG A 225 -13.24 19.53 8.69
C ARG A 225 -14.19 20.73 8.57
N SER A 226 -15.47 20.57 8.92
CA SER A 226 -16.43 21.67 8.94
C SER A 226 -16.07 22.71 9.99
N THR A 227 -15.70 22.29 11.21
CA THR A 227 -15.27 23.19 12.29
C THR A 227 -14.02 23.98 11.88
N TRP A 228 -13.04 23.34 11.24
CA TRP A 228 -11.87 24.04 10.69
C TRP A 228 -12.29 25.11 9.68
N LYS A 229 -13.16 24.77 8.73
CA LYS A 229 -13.64 25.68 7.68
C LYS A 229 -14.43 26.86 8.26
N GLU A 230 -15.42 26.59 9.10
CA GLU A 230 -16.32 27.59 9.71
C GLU A 230 -15.60 28.52 10.68
N SER A 231 -14.55 28.03 11.33
CA SER A 231 -13.73 28.86 12.23
C SER A 231 -12.69 29.72 11.50
N GLY A 232 -12.58 29.63 10.17
CA GLY A 232 -11.55 30.32 9.40
C GLY A 232 -10.14 29.78 9.65
N GLY A 233 -10.01 28.50 10.03
CA GLY A 233 -8.71 27.86 10.28
C GLY A 233 -8.21 27.95 11.72
N ASP A 234 -9.10 27.92 12.72
CA ASP A 234 -8.71 27.94 14.14
C ASP A 234 -8.32 26.52 14.62
N PRO A 235 -7.03 26.25 14.92
CA PRO A 235 -6.58 24.93 15.34
C PRO A 235 -7.12 24.53 16.72
N ILE A 236 -7.42 25.49 17.60
CA ILE A 236 -7.93 25.20 18.95
C ILE A 236 -9.38 24.73 18.86
N LYS A 237 -10.21 25.40 18.05
CA LYS A 237 -11.61 24.96 17.84
C LYS A 237 -11.68 23.61 17.15
N ALA A 238 -10.89 23.41 16.08
CA ALA A 238 -10.86 22.13 15.38
C ALA A 238 -10.40 20.98 16.30
N LEU A 239 -9.33 21.15 17.08
CA LEU A 239 -8.82 20.12 18.00
C LEU A 239 -9.83 19.70 19.10
N LYS A 240 -10.75 20.60 19.50
CA LYS A 240 -11.76 20.27 20.52
C LYS A 240 -12.78 19.23 20.04
N VAL A 241 -13.03 19.14 18.74
CA VAL A 241 -14.01 18.21 18.15
C VAL A 241 -13.36 16.95 17.57
N PHE A 242 -12.03 16.78 17.71
CA PHE A 242 -11.37 15.54 17.27
C PHE A 242 -11.90 14.34 18.06
N PRO A 243 -11.98 13.16 17.41
CA PRO A 243 -12.30 11.90 18.09
C PRO A 243 -11.36 11.65 19.27
N ARG A 244 -11.87 10.98 20.32
CA ARG A 244 -11.05 10.59 21.47
C ARG A 244 -9.98 9.56 21.11
N ASP A 245 -10.23 8.76 20.08
CA ASP A 245 -9.23 7.86 19.52
C ASP A 245 -8.04 8.65 18.95
N ALA A 246 -6.88 8.46 19.56
CA ALA A 246 -5.64 9.10 19.15
C ALA A 246 -5.18 8.66 17.75
N ASN A 247 -5.63 7.50 17.28
CA ASN A 247 -5.31 7.00 15.94
C ASN A 247 -6.20 7.60 14.84
N SER A 248 -7.23 8.36 15.21
CA SER A 248 -8.08 9.04 14.24
C SER A 248 -7.43 10.32 13.73
N MET A 249 -7.37 10.43 12.40
CA MET A 249 -6.81 11.58 11.65
C MET A 249 -5.42 12.01 12.15
N PRO A 250 -4.43 11.10 12.18
CA PRO A 250 -3.16 11.35 12.87
C PRO A 250 -2.35 12.48 12.21
N ARG A 251 -2.48 12.65 10.89
CA ARG A 251 -1.77 13.70 10.13
C ARG A 251 -2.36 15.07 10.44
N GLU A 252 -3.68 15.18 10.35
CA GLU A 252 -4.42 16.40 10.67
C GLU A 252 -4.19 16.80 12.13
N ARG A 253 -4.27 15.84 13.06
CA ARG A 253 -4.03 16.08 14.49
C ARG A 253 -2.63 16.64 14.74
N ALA A 254 -1.60 16.03 14.14
CA ALA A 254 -0.21 16.47 14.31
C ALA A 254 0.01 17.90 13.78
N VAL A 255 -0.52 18.21 12.60
CA VAL A 255 -0.43 19.56 12.01
C VAL A 255 -1.15 20.59 12.88
N LEU A 256 -2.36 20.32 13.34
CA LEU A 256 -3.10 21.27 14.18
C LEU A 256 -2.45 21.47 15.56
N GLN A 257 -1.89 20.43 16.16
CA GLN A 257 -1.11 20.56 17.40
C GLN A 257 0.13 21.44 17.17
N GLY A 258 0.81 21.26 16.04
CA GLY A 258 1.92 22.12 15.61
C GLY A 258 1.50 23.58 15.45
N LEU A 259 0.38 23.85 14.75
CA LEU A 259 -0.15 25.20 14.60
C LEU A 259 -0.52 25.84 15.93
N LYS A 260 -1.18 25.10 16.82
CA LYS A 260 -1.53 25.57 18.16
C LYS A 260 -0.28 25.99 18.95
N ARG A 261 0.81 25.22 18.83
CA ARG A 261 2.05 25.44 19.58
C ARG A 261 2.89 26.57 19.00
N TYR A 262 3.12 26.56 17.69
CA TYR A 262 4.10 27.43 17.04
C TYR A 262 3.48 28.63 16.34
N LYS A 263 2.18 28.59 16.02
CA LYS A 263 1.48 29.60 15.22
C LYS A 263 2.14 29.87 13.86
N ASP A 264 2.94 28.92 13.38
CA ASP A 264 3.65 28.97 12.10
C ASP A 264 3.32 27.72 11.28
N PRO A 265 2.79 27.87 10.05
CA PRO A 265 2.42 26.73 9.22
C PRO A 265 3.59 25.81 8.83
N LEU A 266 4.80 26.36 8.64
CA LEU A 266 5.97 25.54 8.31
C LEU A 266 6.38 24.66 9.50
N ALA A 267 6.50 25.25 10.69
CA ALA A 267 6.79 24.51 11.92
C ALA A 267 5.71 23.46 12.23
N ALA A 268 4.45 23.76 11.91
CA ALA A 268 3.36 22.80 12.03
C ALA A 268 3.52 21.61 11.08
N LEU A 269 3.87 21.84 9.81
CA LEU A 269 4.15 20.78 8.85
C LEU A 269 5.37 19.94 9.29
N GLN A 270 6.39 20.55 9.89
CA GLN A 270 7.56 19.84 10.42
C GLN A 270 7.25 18.89 11.59
N CYS A 271 6.08 19.03 12.23
CA CYS A 271 5.60 18.07 13.24
C CYS A 271 5.19 16.72 12.62
N LEU A 272 4.98 16.65 11.30
CA LEU A 272 4.74 15.40 10.62
C LEU A 272 6.02 14.57 10.50
N GLN A 273 5.86 13.25 10.63
CA GLN A 273 6.92 12.30 10.36
C GLN A 273 7.54 12.56 8.99
N PHE A 274 8.87 12.45 8.91
CA PHE A 274 9.61 12.72 7.68
C PHE A 274 9.07 11.92 6.49
N SER A 275 8.75 10.64 6.70
CA SER A 275 8.17 9.75 5.68
C SER A 275 6.83 10.24 5.12
N VAL A 276 6.00 10.90 5.93
CA VAL A 276 4.73 11.49 5.49
C VAL A 276 4.98 12.74 4.66
N ARG A 277 5.94 13.58 5.08
CA ARG A 277 6.31 14.79 4.33
C ARG A 277 6.91 14.48 2.97
N THR A 278 7.73 13.43 2.86
CA THR A 278 8.34 12.99 1.60
C THR A 278 7.41 12.13 0.73
N PHE A 279 6.26 11.72 1.28
CA PHE A 279 5.26 10.99 0.51
C PHE A 279 4.45 11.91 -0.42
N TRP A 280 4.24 13.17 0.00
CA TRP A 280 3.61 14.22 -0.80
C TRP A 280 4.63 14.88 -1.72
#